data_AF-A0AAW2K888-F1
#
_entry.id   AF-A0AAW2K888-F1
#
_cell.length_a   1.000
_cell.length_b   1.000
_cell.length_c   1.000
_cell.angle_alpha   90.00
_cell.angle_beta   90.00
_cell.angle_gamma   90.00
#
_symmetry.space_group_name_H-M   'P 1'
#
loop_
_entity.id
_entity.type
_entity.pdbx_description
1 polymer ?
#
loop_
_entity_poly.entity_id
_entity_poly.type
_entity_poly.pdbx_seq_one_letter_code
_entity_poly.pdbx_strand_id
1 'polypeptide(L)'
;MDDQAISAFIKNEMKKILDKPAEEDPFEEFNNYADGSKQCVETIGSILLSNVLQLDDVLLVPSLKFNLLSDHRTNKIVAVGQLVGKLYILDEHSFETQTIRHFTEQLQEIGLVVSSTDVNLWHRRLGHTSTLVLNHLDFLKDVKTSLNICEVCPLAKQHRLDFPVSSTKTSNIFDLVHMDIWGPYNQHSLSQCTYMLTLVDDYSRSTWTFLMKYKSQTLSVLKEFHKMVLTQFEKRIKSLRSDNGTEFINQDYQNFMKNEGNIHQKTCVYTPQQNGVVERKHKYLLQIARALMFQSNVPNSFWSEALLTATYILNRLPTKILNGKSPYEILYKRTPAYEHLRVFGSLCFATNT
;
A
#
# COMPACT_ATOMS: atom_id res chain seq x y z
N MET A 1 2.12 26.98 -2.87
CA MET A 1 3.37 26.13 -3.05
C MET A 1 3.08 24.97 -4.01
N ASP A 2 3.29 25.27 -5.24
CA ASP A 2 3.05 24.85 -6.63
C ASP A 2 3.54 23.42 -6.87
N ASP A 3 2.73 22.32 -6.87
CA ASP A 3 2.62 20.94 -7.37
C ASP A 3 3.55 20.70 -8.56
N GLN A 4 4.26 21.79 -9.00
CA GLN A 4 5.23 21.64 -10.10
C GLN A 4 6.67 21.64 -9.58
N ALA A 5 6.80 21.92 -8.28
CA ALA A 5 8.14 21.97 -7.66
C ALA A 5 8.45 20.66 -6.91
N ILE A 6 7.39 19.80 -6.73
CA ILE A 6 7.51 18.49 -6.06
C ILE A 6 7.65 17.39 -7.13
N SER A 7 7.27 17.70 -8.36
CA SER A 7 7.40 16.76 -9.48
C SER A 7 8.77 16.90 -10.15
N ALA A 8 9.39 18.09 -9.95
CA ALA A 8 10.74 18.34 -10.52
C ALA A 8 11.83 17.84 -9.54
N PHE A 9 11.47 17.63 -8.25
CA PHE A 9 12.41 17.12 -7.23
C PHE A 9 12.40 15.58 -7.22
N ILE A 10 11.30 14.98 -7.76
CA ILE A 10 11.17 13.50 -7.80
C ILE A 10 11.73 12.99 -9.12
N LYS A 11 11.85 13.84 -10.15
CA LYS A 11 12.40 13.43 -11.47
C LYS A 11 13.92 13.59 -11.49
N ASN A 12 14.49 14.39 -10.58
CA ASN A 12 15.93 14.67 -10.52
C ASN A 12 16.63 13.68 -9.57
N GLU A 13 15.86 12.89 -8.73
CA GLU A 13 16.44 11.92 -7.78
C GLU A 13 16.37 10.50 -8.34
N MET A 14 15.62 10.33 -9.52
CA MET A 14 15.48 9.02 -10.19
C MET A 14 16.44 8.93 -11.38
N LYS A 15 17.10 10.04 -11.79
CA LYS A 15 18.14 10.09 -12.85
C LYS A 15 19.53 9.90 -12.23
N LYS A 16 19.63 9.88 -10.89
CA LYS A 16 20.91 9.64 -10.18
C LYS A 16 21.07 8.17 -9.80
N ILE A 17 19.95 7.35 -10.14
CA ILE A 17 19.98 5.91 -9.82
C ILE A 17 20.13 5.12 -11.12
N LEU A 18 20.23 5.80 -12.29
CA LEU A 18 20.30 5.08 -13.58
C LEU A 18 21.64 5.37 -14.24
N ASP A 19 22.70 5.81 -13.51
CA ASP A 19 24.01 5.93 -14.21
C ASP A 19 25.10 5.28 -13.35
N LYS A 20 25.10 3.94 -13.11
CA LYS A 20 26.42 3.32 -12.81
C LYS A 20 26.77 2.31 -13.90
N PRO A 21 28.07 2.34 -14.49
CA PRO A 21 28.69 1.67 -15.64
C PRO A 21 28.97 0.19 -15.37
N ALA A 22 28.65 -0.72 -16.45
CA ALA A 22 29.00 -1.90 -17.26
C ALA A 22 30.45 -2.34 -17.00
N GLU A 23 30.69 -3.53 -16.25
CA GLU A 23 31.74 -4.42 -16.82
C GLU A 23 31.54 -5.85 -16.31
N GLU A 24 31.33 -6.86 -17.31
CA GLU A 24 32.23 -7.97 -17.74
C GLU A 24 31.48 -8.89 -18.70
N ASP A 25 31.90 -9.04 -20.06
CA ASP A 25 32.09 -9.86 -21.25
C ASP A 25 31.67 -11.32 -21.02
N PRO A 26 31.11 -12.12 -22.16
CA PRO A 26 30.11 -13.09 -22.64
C PRO A 26 30.76 -14.35 -23.23
N PHE A 27 30.64 -15.53 -22.58
CA PHE A 27 30.15 -16.70 -23.36
C PHE A 27 30.65 -17.99 -22.69
N GLU A 28 29.73 -18.57 -21.74
CA GLU A 28 29.44 -20.03 -21.73
C GLU A 28 28.36 -20.32 -20.70
N GLU A 29 27.01 -20.26 -21.09
CA GLU A 29 25.95 -20.39 -20.05
C GLU A 29 25.55 -21.86 -19.89
N PHE A 30 26.09 -22.64 -18.92
CA PHE A 30 25.50 -23.88 -18.38
C PHE A 30 24.39 -23.54 -17.37
N ASN A 31 23.12 -24.22 -17.60
CA ASN A 31 22.04 -24.04 -16.60
C ASN A 31 22.04 -25.19 -15.59
N ASN A 32 22.16 -24.88 -14.32
CA ASN A 32 22.06 -25.80 -13.17
C ASN A 32 20.60 -26.22 -12.90
N TYR A 33 20.42 -27.57 -13.12
CA TYR A 33 19.05 -28.04 -12.85
C TYR A 33 18.95 -28.53 -11.40
N ALA A 34 17.76 -28.44 -10.80
CA ALA A 34 17.35 -28.74 -9.42
C ALA A 34 17.85 -30.12 -8.98
N ASP A 35 18.41 -31.00 -9.90
CA ASP A 35 19.01 -32.29 -9.49
C ASP A 35 20.54 -32.23 -9.53
N GLY A 36 21.04 -30.99 -9.76
CA GLY A 36 22.50 -30.72 -9.61
C GLY A 36 23.29 -31.10 -10.87
N SER A 37 22.61 -31.59 -11.94
CA SER A 37 23.34 -31.91 -13.19
C SER A 37 23.34 -30.71 -14.15
N LYS A 38 24.51 -30.65 -14.91
CA LYS A 38 24.67 -29.50 -15.85
C LYS A 38 24.55 -29.98 -17.29
N GLN A 39 23.46 -29.33 -17.88
CA GLN A 39 23.40 -29.79 -19.29
C GLN A 39 23.49 -28.59 -20.22
N CYS A 40 23.93 -29.01 -21.46
CA CYS A 40 24.30 -27.95 -22.42
C CYS A 40 23.05 -27.47 -23.18
N VAL A 41 22.78 -26.21 -23.04
CA VAL A 41 21.71 -25.53 -23.80
C VAL A 41 22.22 -25.22 -25.21
N GLU A 42 21.52 -25.94 -25.99
CA GLU A 42 22.00 -25.83 -27.39
C GLU A 42 21.57 -24.51 -28.03
N THR A 43 20.39 -24.06 -27.58
CA THR A 43 20.02 -22.76 -28.17
C THR A 43 18.79 -22.22 -27.44
N ILE A 44 18.70 -20.98 -27.38
CA ILE A 44 17.55 -20.29 -26.75
C ILE A 44 16.76 -19.55 -27.84
N GLY A 45 15.48 -20.06 -27.82
CA GLY A 45 14.69 -19.40 -28.88
C GLY A 45 13.23 -19.18 -28.43
N SER A 46 12.50 -18.69 -29.29
CA SER A 46 11.07 -18.40 -29.00
C SER A 46 10.18 -19.37 -29.79
N ILE A 47 9.21 -19.94 -28.95
CA ILE A 47 8.27 -20.85 -29.65
C ILE A 47 6.87 -20.21 -29.69
N LEU A 48 6.39 -20.17 -30.80
CA LEU A 48 5.04 -19.61 -31.00
C LEU A 48 4.00 -20.74 -30.92
N LEU A 49 3.22 -20.82 -29.83
CA LEU A 49 2.28 -21.93 -29.56
C LEU A 49 0.91 -21.63 -30.17
N SER A 50 0.60 -20.24 -30.54
CA SER A 50 -0.57 -19.76 -31.30
C SER A 50 -0.28 -18.35 -31.84
N ASN A 51 -1.32 -17.80 -32.65
CA ASN A 51 -1.15 -16.46 -33.26
C ASN A 51 -1.14 -15.36 -32.19
N VAL A 52 -1.18 -15.92 -30.94
CA VAL A 52 -1.24 -14.86 -29.90
C VAL A 52 -0.31 -15.26 -28.75
N LEU A 53 0.25 -16.52 -28.86
CA LEU A 53 0.99 -16.86 -27.63
C LEU A 53 2.37 -17.42 -28.04
N GLN A 54 3.31 -16.43 -27.83
CA GLN A 54 4.73 -16.73 -28.16
C GLN A 54 5.56 -16.80 -26.88
N LEU A 55 6.07 -17.97 -26.76
CA LEU A 55 6.93 -18.08 -25.57
C LEU A 55 8.38 -17.74 -25.95
N ASP A 56 8.90 -16.65 -25.22
CA ASP A 56 10.27 -16.18 -25.52
C ASP A 56 11.22 -16.66 -24.41
N ASP A 57 12.40 -17.01 -24.86
CA ASP A 57 13.51 -17.48 -23.99
C ASP A 57 13.32 -18.95 -23.61
N VAL A 58 12.82 -19.65 -24.66
CA VAL A 58 12.61 -21.11 -24.44
C VAL A 58 13.92 -21.84 -24.74
N LEU A 59 14.31 -22.66 -23.79
CA LEU A 59 15.63 -23.32 -23.91
C LEU A 59 15.48 -24.69 -24.57
N LEU A 60 16.30 -24.90 -25.64
CA LEU A 60 16.28 -26.22 -26.31
C LEU A 60 17.37 -27.10 -25.70
N VAL A 61 16.82 -28.08 -24.97
CA VAL A 61 17.79 -29.02 -24.34
C VAL A 61 17.44 -30.44 -24.79
N PRO A 62 18.07 -30.96 -25.83
CA PRO A 62 17.75 -32.16 -26.61
C PRO A 62 17.78 -33.43 -25.75
N SER A 63 18.36 -33.30 -24.48
CA SER A 63 18.49 -34.49 -23.61
C SER A 63 17.26 -34.67 -22.72
N LEU A 64 16.16 -33.81 -22.88
CA LEU A 64 15.03 -33.89 -21.94
C LEU A 64 13.80 -34.46 -22.68
N LYS A 65 13.13 -35.50 -22.12
CA LYS A 65 12.14 -36.28 -22.91
C LYS A 65 10.72 -36.01 -22.38
N PHE A 66 10.30 -34.67 -21.53
CA PHE A 66 8.88 -34.18 -21.57
C PHE A 66 8.68 -33.10 -20.53
N ASN A 67 7.10 -32.15 -20.44
CA ASN A 67 6.61 -30.95 -19.78
C ASN A 67 5.09 -31.00 -19.64
N LEU A 68 4.21 -30.26 -18.40
CA LEU A 68 2.75 -30.15 -18.12
C LEU A 68 2.34 -28.68 -18.13
N LEU A 69 1.06 -28.25 -18.78
CA LEU A 69 0.44 -26.91 -18.85
C LEU A 69 -1.05 -27.03 -18.54
N SER A 70 -1.71 -26.19 -17.28
CA SER A 70 -3.17 -26.16 -17.06
C SER A 70 -3.67 -24.71 -17.02
N ASP A 71 -5.05 -24.55 -17.51
CA ASP A 71 -5.79 -23.28 -17.55
C ASP A 71 -6.51 -23.06 -16.21
N HIS A 72 -6.21 -22.08 -15.40
CA HIS A 72 -6.62 -21.82 -13.99
C HIS A 72 -8.04 -21.28 -13.93
N ARG A 73 -8.70 -20.83 -14.96
CA ARG A 73 -10.10 -20.29 -14.98
C ARG A 73 -11.11 -21.41 -15.23
N THR A 74 -10.70 -22.38 -15.85
CA THR A 74 -11.73 -23.40 -16.21
C THR A 74 -11.36 -24.74 -15.59
N ASN A 75 -10.37 -24.75 -14.91
CA ASN A 75 -9.77 -25.96 -14.31
C ASN A 75 -9.65 -27.11 -15.31
N LYS A 76 -9.50 -26.71 -16.62
CA LYS A 76 -9.42 -27.78 -17.65
C LYS A 76 -7.96 -28.02 -18.01
N ILE A 77 -7.56 -29.32 -18.07
CA ILE A 77 -6.16 -29.69 -18.34
C ILE A 77 -5.89 -29.55 -19.85
N VAL A 78 -4.84 -28.57 -20.13
CA VAL A 78 -4.53 -28.14 -21.53
C VAL A 78 -3.43 -29.05 -22.08
N ALA A 79 -2.72 -29.69 -21.21
CA ALA A 79 -1.72 -30.66 -21.72
C ALA A 79 -1.18 -31.49 -20.55
N VAL A 80 -1.12 -32.88 -20.79
CA VAL A 80 -0.69 -33.77 -19.70
C VAL A 80 0.72 -34.30 -20.03
N GLY A 81 1.60 -34.13 -18.99
CA GLY A 81 2.98 -34.65 -19.20
C GLY A 81 3.34 -35.65 -18.11
N GLN A 82 4.27 -36.70 -18.34
CA GLN A 82 4.59 -37.81 -17.41
C GLN A 82 5.68 -37.37 -16.40
N LEU A 83 5.56 -37.69 -15.14
CA LEU A 83 6.48 -37.29 -14.05
C LEU A 83 7.71 -38.21 -14.05
N VAL A 84 8.70 -37.61 -14.46
CA VAL A 84 9.94 -38.40 -14.27
C VAL A 84 10.89 -37.59 -13.37
N GLY A 85 11.08 -38.14 -12.28
CA GLY A 85 11.75 -37.42 -11.17
C GLY A 85 10.86 -36.31 -10.60
N LYS A 86 11.28 -34.92 -10.47
CA LYS A 86 10.39 -33.87 -9.91
C LYS A 86 9.89 -32.96 -11.04
N LEU A 87 10.07 -33.36 -12.21
CA LEU A 87 9.59 -32.46 -13.28
C LEU A 87 8.64 -33.22 -14.20
N TYR A 88 7.75 -32.33 -14.94
CA TYR A 88 6.68 -32.89 -15.80
C TYR A 88 6.96 -32.53 -17.26
N ILE A 89 7.01 -33.42 -18.30
CA ILE A 89 7.43 -33.24 -19.69
C ILE A 89 6.19 -33.34 -20.61
N LEU A 90 6.09 -32.31 -21.81
CA LEU A 90 4.87 -32.22 -22.62
C LEU A 90 5.22 -32.39 -24.09
N ASP A 91 4.53 -33.41 -25.09
CA ASP A 91 4.70 -33.59 -26.54
C ASP A 91 3.50 -33.03 -27.33
N GLU A 92 3.80 -32.62 -28.68
CA GLU A 92 2.88 -32.03 -29.67
C GLU A 92 1.60 -32.86 -29.81
N HIS A 93 1.56 -34.13 -29.43
CA HIS A 93 0.35 -34.99 -29.46
C HIS A 93 -0.36 -34.99 -28.09
N SER A 94 0.10 -34.17 -27.22
CA SER A 94 -0.32 -34.18 -25.80
C SER A 94 -1.41 -33.13 -25.58
N PHE A 95 -1.99 -32.61 -26.79
CA PHE A 95 -3.01 -31.54 -26.69
C PHE A 95 -4.38 -32.11 -27.09
N GLU A 96 -5.38 -32.23 -26.18
CA GLU A 96 -6.66 -32.96 -26.31
C GLU A 96 -7.74 -32.04 -26.87
N THR A 97 -7.54 -30.88 -27.78
CA THR A 97 -8.86 -30.29 -28.17
C THR A 97 -8.88 -30.08 -29.69
N GLN A 98 -9.63 -30.92 -30.56
CA GLN A 98 -10.17 -30.82 -31.93
C GLN A 98 -10.25 -29.37 -32.40
N THR A 99 -9.88 -28.27 -31.70
CA THR A 99 -10.02 -26.85 -32.04
C THR A 99 -8.67 -26.30 -32.54
N ILE A 100 -7.59 -27.16 -32.53
CA ILE A 100 -6.30 -26.58 -32.93
C ILE A 100 -5.85 -27.26 -34.23
N ARG A 101 -6.56 -28.36 -34.69
CA ARG A 101 -6.24 -28.96 -36.01
C ARG A 101 -6.93 -28.18 -37.14
N HIS A 102 -7.82 -27.16 -36.82
CA HIS A 102 -8.54 -26.39 -37.87
C HIS A 102 -7.82 -25.07 -38.14
N PHE A 103 -6.75 -24.75 -37.40
CA PHE A 103 -6.12 -23.42 -37.51
C PHE A 103 -4.84 -23.52 -38.36
N THR A 104 -4.48 -24.77 -38.73
CA THR A 104 -3.24 -24.90 -39.55
C THR A 104 -3.60 -25.05 -41.03
N GLU A 105 -4.96 -25.08 -41.31
CA GLU A 105 -5.29 -25.24 -42.74
C GLU A 105 -5.76 -23.92 -43.33
N GLN A 106 -5.63 -22.76 -42.56
CA GLN A 106 -6.21 -21.52 -43.13
C GLN A 106 -5.10 -20.48 -43.33
N LEU A 107 -3.84 -20.86 -43.64
CA LEU A 107 -2.88 -19.80 -44.03
C LEU A 107 -2.59 -19.89 -45.54
N GLN A 108 -3.61 -19.75 -46.41
CA GLN A 108 -3.25 -19.28 -47.76
C GLN A 108 -4.20 -18.15 -48.19
N GLU A 109 -3.76 -16.85 -47.92
CA GLU A 109 -3.93 -15.88 -49.04
C GLU A 109 -3.80 -14.45 -48.50
N ILE A 110 -2.62 -13.90 -48.59
CA ILE A 110 -2.13 -12.53 -48.86
C ILE A 110 -3.10 -11.80 -49.80
N GLY A 111 -3.83 -10.78 -49.21
CA GLY A 111 -4.11 -9.61 -50.10
C GLY A 111 -4.64 -8.43 -49.28
N LEU A 112 -3.86 -7.33 -49.11
CA LEU A 112 -3.92 -5.85 -49.14
C LEU A 112 -5.35 -5.35 -49.27
N VAL A 113 -5.89 -4.53 -48.13
CA VAL A 113 -6.78 -3.37 -48.36
C VAL A 113 -6.72 -2.47 -47.12
N VAL A 114 -6.00 -1.23 -47.14
CA VAL A 114 -6.06 0.16 -46.62
C VAL A 114 -7.46 0.72 -46.80
N SER A 115 -8.29 0.74 -45.62
CA SER A 115 -9.19 1.84 -45.21
C SER A 115 -10.07 1.37 -44.05
N SER A 116 -9.48 1.53 -42.73
CA SER A 116 -10.45 1.68 -41.61
C SER A 116 -9.71 2.26 -40.39
N THR A 117 -9.68 3.67 -40.25
CA THR A 117 -9.22 4.28 -38.98
C THR A 117 -9.20 3.24 -37.84
N ASP A 118 -8.01 2.72 -37.65
CA ASP A 118 -7.72 1.68 -36.65
C ASP A 118 -7.80 2.27 -35.22
N VAL A 119 -8.88 2.14 -34.49
CA VAL A 119 -9.14 2.61 -33.11
C VAL A 119 -7.93 2.29 -32.23
N ASN A 120 -7.25 1.20 -32.51
CA ASN A 120 -6.05 0.84 -31.72
C ASN A 120 -4.92 1.86 -31.90
N LEU A 121 -4.79 2.25 -33.12
CA LEU A 121 -3.75 3.28 -33.39
C LEU A 121 -4.05 4.58 -32.65
N TRP A 122 -5.30 4.99 -32.61
CA TRP A 122 -5.61 6.27 -31.94
C TRP A 122 -5.63 6.10 -30.41
N HIS A 123 -6.02 4.93 -29.83
CA HIS A 123 -5.84 4.61 -28.40
C HIS A 123 -4.39 4.83 -27.97
N ARG A 124 -3.39 4.46 -28.93
CA ARG A 124 -1.96 4.67 -28.60
C ARG A 124 -1.57 6.14 -28.78
N ARG A 125 -2.16 6.84 -29.78
CA ARG A 125 -1.80 8.25 -30.05
C ARG A 125 -2.35 9.17 -28.96
N LEU A 126 -3.41 8.70 -28.30
CA LEU A 126 -4.07 9.66 -27.39
C LEU A 126 -3.84 9.24 -25.95
N GLY A 127 -2.79 8.46 -25.86
CA GLY A 127 -2.32 8.18 -24.48
C GLY A 127 -3.09 7.03 -23.83
N HIS A 128 -3.49 6.07 -24.49
CA HIS A 128 -4.15 4.84 -24.01
C HIS A 128 -5.45 5.16 -23.27
N THR A 129 -6.10 6.11 -23.83
CA THR A 129 -7.39 6.56 -23.26
C THR A 129 -8.45 5.47 -23.45
N SER A 130 -9.41 5.41 -22.41
CA SER A 130 -10.44 4.35 -22.46
C SER A 130 -11.30 4.45 -23.72
N THR A 131 -11.80 3.28 -24.08
CA THR A 131 -12.65 3.19 -25.30
C THR A 131 -13.92 4.04 -25.13
N LEU A 132 -14.31 4.25 -23.82
CA LEU A 132 -15.50 5.10 -23.55
C LEU A 132 -15.23 6.55 -23.95
N VAL A 133 -14.06 7.01 -23.67
CA VAL A 133 -13.73 8.40 -24.01
C VAL A 133 -13.47 8.53 -25.51
N LEU A 134 -12.88 7.51 -26.12
CA LEU A 134 -12.54 7.55 -27.56
C LEU A 134 -13.81 7.57 -28.43
N ASN A 135 -14.91 6.98 -27.87
CA ASN A 135 -16.18 6.93 -28.62
C ASN A 135 -16.86 8.30 -28.64
N HIS A 136 -16.36 9.19 -27.85
CA HIS A 136 -16.97 10.54 -27.85
C HIS A 136 -16.23 11.47 -28.82
N LEU A 137 -15.15 10.92 -29.47
CA LEU A 137 -14.43 11.77 -30.45
C LEU A 137 -15.01 11.56 -31.85
N ASP A 138 -15.51 12.68 -32.46
CA ASP A 138 -16.33 12.70 -33.69
C ASP A 138 -15.63 11.99 -34.85
N PHE A 139 -14.29 11.95 -34.87
CA PHE A 139 -13.59 11.35 -36.03
C PHE A 139 -13.34 9.86 -35.82
N LEU A 140 -13.77 9.33 -34.62
CA LEU A 140 -13.63 7.89 -34.32
C LEU A 140 -14.98 7.26 -34.03
N LYS A 141 -16.08 7.99 -34.25
CA LYS A 141 -17.47 7.61 -33.89
C LYS A 141 -17.97 6.50 -34.82
N ASP A 142 -17.38 6.32 -36.03
CA ASP A 142 -17.94 5.38 -37.03
C ASP A 142 -17.01 4.16 -37.16
N VAL A 143 -15.96 4.06 -36.25
CA VAL A 143 -15.03 2.91 -36.35
C VAL A 143 -15.53 1.80 -35.41
N LYS A 144 -16.25 0.77 -35.90
CA LYS A 144 -16.93 -0.34 -35.20
C LYS A 144 -15.90 -1.34 -34.65
N THR A 145 -14.63 -0.83 -34.54
CA THR A 145 -13.71 -1.91 -34.09
C THR A 145 -13.39 -1.70 -32.61
N SER A 146 -13.85 -2.69 -31.73
CA SER A 146 -13.53 -2.76 -30.29
C SER A 146 -12.01 -2.84 -30.06
N LEU A 147 -11.51 -1.83 -29.22
CA LEU A 147 -10.08 -1.83 -28.81
C LEU A 147 -9.61 -3.23 -28.44
N ASN A 148 -8.62 -3.74 -29.18
CA ASN A 148 -7.92 -4.97 -28.70
C ASN A 148 -7.28 -4.76 -27.32
N ILE A 149 -7.24 -5.88 -26.57
CA ILE A 149 -6.62 -5.83 -25.22
C ILE A 149 -5.24 -5.18 -25.32
N CYS A 150 -5.14 -3.98 -24.77
CA CYS A 150 -3.85 -3.25 -24.75
C CYS A 150 -2.98 -3.78 -23.61
N GLU A 151 -1.73 -4.16 -23.90
CA GLU A 151 -0.80 -4.74 -22.89
C GLU A 151 -0.17 -3.63 -22.04
N VAL A 152 -0.20 -2.40 -22.57
CA VAL A 152 0.47 -1.27 -21.89
C VAL A 152 -0.44 -0.70 -20.79
N CYS A 153 -1.79 -0.73 -21.03
CA CYS A 153 -2.74 -0.08 -20.09
C CYS A 153 -2.73 -0.79 -18.73
N PRO A 154 -2.67 -2.12 -18.63
CA PRO A 154 -2.59 -2.76 -17.31
C PRO A 154 -1.23 -2.50 -16.64
N LEU A 155 -0.18 -2.42 -17.44
CA LEU A 155 1.15 -2.13 -16.85
C LEU A 155 1.18 -0.70 -16.27
N ALA A 156 0.56 0.12 -17.06
CA ALA A 156 0.56 1.52 -16.59
C ALA A 156 -0.44 1.73 -15.46
N LYS A 157 -1.53 0.88 -15.41
CA LYS A 157 -2.64 1.20 -14.47
C LYS A 157 -2.69 0.16 -13.35
N GLN A 158 -1.62 -0.76 -13.43
CA GLN A 158 -1.64 -1.81 -12.40
C GLN A 158 -1.33 -1.18 -11.03
N HIS A 159 -2.33 -1.33 -10.14
CA HIS A 159 -2.12 -0.87 -8.74
C HIS A 159 -1.89 -2.09 -7.83
N ARG A 160 -0.93 -1.87 -6.94
CA ARG A 160 -0.69 -2.92 -5.90
C ARG A 160 -2.01 -3.47 -5.34
N LEU A 161 -2.18 -4.88 -5.35
CA LEU A 161 -3.39 -5.51 -4.76
C LEU A 161 -3.53 -5.13 -3.29
N ASP A 162 -4.87 -5.08 -2.87
CA ASP A 162 -5.17 -4.78 -1.45
C ASP A 162 -4.62 -5.89 -0.54
N PHE A 163 -3.98 -5.54 0.47
CA PHE A 163 -3.45 -6.49 1.47
C PHE A 163 -4.61 -7.13 2.26
N PRO A 164 -4.34 -8.42 2.61
CA PRO A 164 -5.35 -9.09 3.45
C PRO A 164 -5.52 -8.38 4.81
N VAL A 165 -6.81 -8.28 5.31
CA VAL A 165 -7.13 -7.69 6.63
C VAL A 165 -6.36 -8.45 7.73
N SER A 166 -5.51 -7.66 8.49
CA SER A 166 -4.70 -8.25 9.59
C SER A 166 -5.55 -9.20 10.45
N SER A 167 -5.12 -10.45 10.70
CA SER A 167 -5.76 -11.49 11.55
C SER A 167 -5.46 -11.23 13.04
N THR A 168 -4.63 -10.13 13.34
CA THR A 168 -4.24 -9.98 14.75
C THR A 168 -5.18 -8.99 15.46
N LYS A 169 -6.10 -9.55 16.33
CA LYS A 169 -6.97 -8.69 17.16
C LYS A 169 -6.55 -8.77 18.63
N THR A 170 -6.29 -7.58 19.08
CA THR A 170 -5.98 -7.56 20.54
C THR A 170 -7.26 -7.83 21.35
N SER A 171 -7.05 -8.45 22.56
CA SER A 171 -8.22 -8.91 23.35
C SER A 171 -8.52 -7.94 24.49
N ASN A 172 -7.49 -7.15 24.90
CA ASN A 172 -7.72 -6.25 26.05
C ASN A 172 -7.10 -4.87 25.77
N ILE A 173 -7.64 -3.85 26.58
CA ILE A 173 -7.06 -2.48 26.41
C ILE A 173 -5.57 -2.51 26.83
N PHE A 174 -4.76 -1.92 26.02
CA PHE A 174 -3.33 -1.63 26.24
C PHE A 174 -2.50 -2.89 25.99
N ASP A 175 -3.12 -3.88 25.30
CA ASP A 175 -2.28 -5.00 24.84
C ASP A 175 -1.32 -4.55 23.73
N LEU A 176 -1.79 -3.65 22.96
CA LEU A 176 -0.96 -3.10 21.87
C LEU A 176 -1.34 -1.64 21.64
N VAL A 177 -0.27 -0.83 21.65
CA VAL A 177 -0.51 0.61 21.37
C VAL A 177 0.35 1.01 20.16
N HIS A 178 -0.41 1.62 19.17
CA HIS A 178 0.31 2.13 17.98
C HIS A 178 0.78 3.57 18.20
N MET A 179 1.99 3.80 17.65
CA MET A 179 2.50 5.17 17.88
C MET A 179 3.06 5.72 16.56
N ASP A 180 2.89 7.07 16.45
CA ASP A 180 3.48 7.74 15.28
C ASP A 180 3.57 9.25 15.56
N ILE A 181 4.64 9.77 14.94
CA ILE A 181 4.81 11.22 15.14
C ILE A 181 4.49 11.94 13.83
N TRP A 182 3.71 13.04 13.99
CA TRP A 182 3.38 13.88 12.83
C TRP A 182 4.09 15.23 12.98
N GLY A 183 4.72 15.79 11.79
CA GLY A 183 5.43 17.09 11.82
C GLY A 183 6.80 16.98 11.17
N PRO A 184 7.36 18.10 11.22
CA PRO A 184 7.04 19.43 11.76
C PRO A 184 5.97 20.15 10.93
N TYR A 185 5.08 20.79 11.68
CA TYR A 185 4.10 21.62 10.97
C TYR A 185 4.70 23.01 10.73
N ASN A 186 4.40 23.50 9.56
CA ASN A 186 5.06 24.74 9.09
C ASN A 186 4.71 25.95 9.97
N GLN A 187 3.64 25.91 10.72
CA GLN A 187 3.26 27.06 11.59
C GLN A 187 3.34 26.62 13.06
N HIS A 188 3.92 27.54 13.82
CA HIS A 188 3.99 27.22 15.27
C HIS A 188 2.62 27.40 15.93
N SER A 189 2.42 26.40 16.86
CA SER A 189 1.18 26.55 17.65
C SER A 189 1.30 27.70 18.65
N LEU A 190 0.25 27.98 19.39
CA LEU A 190 0.29 29.05 20.41
C LEU A 190 1.33 28.74 21.49
N SER A 191 1.56 27.45 21.63
CA SER A 191 2.57 27.07 22.65
C SER A 191 3.91 26.74 21.99
N GLN A 192 4.04 27.11 20.77
CA GLN A 192 5.29 26.99 20.00
C GLN A 192 5.63 25.52 19.73
N CYS A 193 4.65 24.62 19.59
CA CYS A 193 4.86 23.20 19.24
C CYS A 193 4.72 22.99 17.73
N THR A 194 5.56 22.01 17.20
CA THR A 194 5.48 21.78 15.74
C THR A 194 5.29 20.28 15.46
N TYR A 195 5.35 19.51 16.56
CA TYR A 195 5.14 18.05 16.36
C TYR A 195 3.96 17.55 17.20
N MET A 196 3.48 16.37 16.77
CA MET A 196 2.42 15.69 17.54
C MET A 196 2.71 14.18 17.58
N LEU A 197 2.73 13.73 18.83
CA LEU A 197 2.78 12.27 18.97
C LEU A 197 1.37 11.69 19.17
N THR A 198 1.11 10.65 18.37
CA THR A 198 -0.23 10.02 18.47
C THR A 198 -0.06 8.57 18.95
N LEU A 199 -0.82 8.33 19.95
CA LEU A 199 -0.89 6.94 20.48
C LEU A 199 -2.32 6.40 20.37
N VAL A 200 -2.35 5.19 19.77
CA VAL A 200 -3.70 4.62 19.59
C VAL A 200 -3.71 3.21 20.18
N ASP A 201 -4.67 3.08 21.11
CA ASP A 201 -4.87 1.69 21.59
C ASP A 201 -5.55 0.82 20.54
N ASP A 202 -5.02 -0.36 20.38
CA ASP A 202 -5.50 -1.21 19.26
C ASP A 202 -6.88 -1.78 19.59
N TYR A 203 -7.14 -2.08 20.86
CA TYR A 203 -8.42 -2.72 21.21
C TYR A 203 -9.55 -1.68 21.32
N SER A 204 -9.33 -0.64 22.07
CA SER A 204 -10.43 0.33 22.33
C SER A 204 -10.46 1.41 21.25
N ARG A 205 -9.41 1.44 20.54
CA ARG A 205 -9.23 2.47 19.49
C ARG A 205 -9.17 3.87 20.12
N SER A 206 -8.95 3.92 21.44
CA SER A 206 -8.79 5.24 22.07
C SER A 206 -7.47 5.89 21.63
N THR A 207 -7.57 7.20 21.46
CA THR A 207 -6.42 7.91 20.87
C THR A 207 -5.96 9.01 21.83
N TRP A 208 -4.66 9.03 22.01
CA TRP A 208 -4.06 10.13 22.77
C TRP A 208 -3.08 10.90 21.85
N THR A 209 -3.24 12.28 21.97
CA THR A 209 -2.29 13.10 21.18
C THR A 209 -1.51 14.02 22.13
N PHE A 210 -0.21 14.05 21.85
CA PHE A 210 0.64 14.90 22.69
C PHE A 210 1.42 15.87 21.79
N LEU A 211 1.29 17.16 22.18
CA LEU A 211 1.99 18.19 21.38
C LEU A 211 3.44 18.32 21.85
N MET A 212 4.32 18.47 20.76
CA MET A 212 5.75 18.51 21.15
C MET A 212 6.46 19.59 20.31
N LYS A 213 7.50 20.16 21.03
CA LYS A 213 8.35 21.13 20.28
C LYS A 213 9.44 20.42 19.48
N TYR A 214 9.94 19.37 20.16
CA TYR A 214 10.99 18.58 19.47
C TYR A 214 10.68 17.09 19.57
N LYS A 215 11.25 16.32 18.55
CA LYS A 215 11.00 14.85 18.56
C LYS A 215 11.69 14.19 19.76
N SER A 216 12.72 14.90 20.27
CA SER A 216 13.48 14.33 21.40
C SER A 216 12.62 14.23 22.66
N GLN A 217 11.44 14.92 22.65
CA GLN A 217 10.58 14.87 23.85
C GLN A 217 9.73 13.59 23.88
N THR A 218 9.88 12.77 22.93
CA THR A 218 9.01 11.60 22.76
C THR A 218 9.18 10.65 23.96
N LEU A 219 10.36 10.36 24.35
CA LEU A 219 10.54 9.39 25.44
C LEU A 219 9.94 9.91 26.75
N SER A 220 10.18 11.20 27.01
CA SER A 220 9.59 11.76 28.24
C SER A 220 8.07 11.64 28.22
N VAL A 221 7.51 11.91 27.12
CA VAL A 221 6.03 11.82 27.01
C VAL A 221 5.59 10.36 27.20
N LEU A 222 6.33 9.44 26.66
CA LEU A 222 5.93 8.02 26.80
C LEU A 222 6.03 7.58 28.27
N LYS A 223 7.02 8.06 28.95
CA LYS A 223 7.11 7.69 30.39
C LYS A 223 5.89 8.21 31.15
N GLU A 224 5.52 9.43 30.84
CA GLU A 224 4.34 9.97 31.54
C GLU A 224 3.07 9.19 31.14
N PHE A 225 3.04 8.85 29.91
CA PHE A 225 1.85 8.12 29.46
C PHE A 225 1.78 6.74 30.15
N HIS A 226 2.87 6.07 30.26
CA HIS A 226 2.86 4.76 30.95
C HIS A 226 2.38 4.91 32.40
N LYS A 227 2.88 5.95 33.03
CA LYS A 227 2.44 6.16 34.43
C LYS A 227 0.93 6.44 34.50
N MET A 228 0.52 7.25 33.59
CA MET A 228 -0.92 7.54 33.59
C MET A 228 -1.74 6.25 33.39
N VAL A 229 -1.30 5.40 32.45
CA VAL A 229 -2.07 4.17 32.15
C VAL A 229 -2.08 3.27 33.40
N LEU A 230 -0.99 3.22 34.04
CA LEU A 230 -0.91 2.38 35.24
C LEU A 230 -1.82 2.93 36.34
N THR A 231 -1.86 4.13 36.54
CA THR A 231 -2.62 4.70 37.67
C THR A 231 -4.12 4.74 37.35
N GLN A 232 -4.43 5.10 36.13
CA GLN A 232 -5.88 5.33 35.85
C GLN A 232 -6.57 4.02 35.50
N PHE A 233 -5.73 3.05 34.96
CA PHE A 233 -6.47 1.87 34.43
C PHE A 233 -5.94 0.59 35.06
N GLU A 234 -4.92 0.81 35.95
CA GLU A 234 -4.29 -0.36 36.61
C GLU A 234 -3.90 -1.42 35.58
N LYS A 235 -3.43 -0.91 34.46
CA LYS A 235 -2.93 -1.81 33.40
C LYS A 235 -1.50 -1.42 33.04
N ARG A 236 -0.83 -2.51 32.51
CA ARG A 236 0.51 -2.21 31.94
C ARG A 236 0.48 -2.44 30.43
N ILE A 237 1.18 -1.51 29.80
CA ILE A 237 1.20 -1.65 28.33
C ILE A 237 2.11 -2.84 27.98
N LYS A 238 1.52 -3.72 27.05
CA LYS A 238 2.29 -4.96 26.76
C LYS A 238 3.20 -4.76 25.55
N SER A 239 2.64 -4.11 24.52
CA SER A 239 3.48 -3.94 23.33
C SER A 239 3.23 -2.56 22.71
N LEU A 240 4.30 -2.02 22.24
CA LEU A 240 4.19 -0.76 21.47
C LEU A 240 4.66 -1.00 20.03
N ARG A 241 3.87 -0.41 19.16
CA ARG A 241 4.22 -0.57 17.73
C ARG A 241 4.49 0.80 17.13
N SER A 242 5.66 0.95 16.49
CA SER A 242 6.01 2.22 15.83
C SER A 242 6.77 1.94 14.53
N ASP A 243 6.89 3.01 13.71
CA ASP A 243 7.80 2.87 12.54
C ASP A 243 9.27 2.94 12.98
N ASN A 244 10.14 2.84 11.98
CA ASN A 244 11.58 2.75 12.35
C ASN A 244 12.17 4.16 12.53
N GLY A 245 11.36 5.07 13.11
CA GLY A 245 11.88 6.43 13.37
C GLY A 245 12.99 6.42 14.43
N THR A 246 13.91 7.37 14.27
CA THR A 246 15.12 7.37 15.14
C THR A 246 14.72 7.60 16.61
N GLU A 247 13.66 8.22 16.80
CA GLU A 247 13.23 8.46 18.18
C GLU A 247 12.75 7.18 18.88
N PHE A 248 12.49 6.20 18.07
CA PHE A 248 11.95 4.96 18.68
C PHE A 248 13.03 3.87 18.66
N ILE A 249 14.29 4.21 18.30
CA ILE A 249 15.28 3.10 18.22
C ILE A 249 16.53 3.51 18.98
N ASN A 250 16.48 4.66 19.68
CA ASN A 250 17.70 5.02 20.42
C ASN A 250 17.83 4.22 21.73
N GLN A 251 19.11 4.25 22.25
CA GLN A 251 19.44 3.37 23.40
C GLN A 251 18.58 3.72 24.63
N ASP A 252 18.39 4.98 24.78
CA ASP A 252 17.55 5.37 25.94
C ASP A 252 16.13 4.78 25.83
N TYR A 253 15.60 4.84 24.68
CA TYR A 253 14.24 4.26 24.48
C TYR A 253 14.27 2.75 24.70
N GLN A 254 15.27 2.12 24.15
CA GLN A 254 15.33 0.65 24.31
C GLN A 254 15.46 0.28 25.79
N ASN A 255 16.31 1.04 26.54
CA ASN A 255 16.43 0.77 27.99
C ASN A 255 15.10 0.98 28.72
N PHE A 256 14.47 2.01 28.30
CA PHE A 256 13.15 2.26 28.93
C PHE A 256 12.18 1.10 28.65
N MET A 257 12.10 0.64 27.41
CA MET A 257 11.18 -0.47 27.08
C MET A 257 11.55 -1.73 27.88
N LYS A 258 12.88 -1.95 28.01
CA LYS A 258 13.32 -3.13 28.79
C LYS A 258 12.93 -3.00 30.26
N ASN A 259 13.07 -1.79 30.78
CA ASN A 259 12.71 -1.59 32.21
C ASN A 259 11.20 -1.75 32.44
N GLU A 260 10.46 -1.38 31.45
CA GLU A 260 9.00 -1.49 31.65
C GLU A 260 8.50 -2.89 31.27
N GLY A 261 9.42 -3.68 30.62
CA GLY A 261 9.03 -5.06 30.23
C GLY A 261 8.14 -5.06 28.99
N ASN A 262 8.26 -4.02 28.12
CA ASN A 262 7.40 -3.91 26.93
C ASN A 262 8.07 -4.62 25.74
N ILE A 263 7.19 -5.22 24.88
CA ILE A 263 7.66 -5.67 23.54
C ILE A 263 7.49 -4.54 22.52
N HIS A 264 8.69 -4.24 21.88
CA HIS A 264 8.58 -3.20 20.83
C HIS A 264 8.47 -3.86 19.45
N GLN A 265 7.25 -3.54 18.76
CA GLN A 265 7.03 -4.07 17.39
C GLN A 265 7.35 -2.98 16.35
N LYS A 266 8.29 -3.33 15.48
CA LYS A 266 8.65 -2.35 14.43
C LYS A 266 8.06 -2.78 13.08
N THR A 267 7.59 -1.66 12.42
CA THR A 267 7.00 -2.00 11.10
C THR A 267 8.13 -2.25 10.09
N CYS A 268 7.94 -3.27 9.21
CA CYS A 268 8.91 -3.52 8.13
C CYS A 268 9.05 -2.30 7.21
N VAL A 269 10.27 -2.14 6.78
CA VAL A 269 10.56 -1.01 5.86
C VAL A 269 9.80 -1.24 4.54
N TYR A 270 8.97 -0.14 4.07
CA TYR A 270 8.26 -0.10 2.78
C TYR A 270 6.90 -0.79 2.90
N THR A 271 6.46 -1.02 4.30
CA THR A 271 5.09 -1.54 4.47
C THR A 271 4.35 -0.64 5.45
N PRO A 272 4.07 0.64 5.03
CA PRO A 272 3.43 1.64 5.90
C PRO A 272 2.06 1.15 6.41
N GLN A 273 1.61 0.02 5.81
CA GLN A 273 0.24 -0.42 6.13
C GLN A 273 0.23 -1.14 7.49
N GLN A 274 1.52 -1.61 8.03
CA GLN A 274 1.59 -2.33 9.32
C GLN A 274 1.35 -1.36 10.49
N ASN A 275 1.42 -0.07 10.17
CA ASN A 275 1.02 0.92 11.19
C ASN A 275 -0.17 1.75 10.70
N GLY A 276 -0.97 0.99 9.92
CA GLY A 276 -2.10 1.66 9.21
C GLY A 276 -3.11 2.22 10.21
N VAL A 277 -3.15 1.63 11.39
CA VAL A 277 -4.19 2.10 12.34
C VAL A 277 -3.89 3.55 12.75
N VAL A 278 -2.64 3.76 13.15
CA VAL A 278 -2.33 5.14 13.61
C VAL A 278 -2.30 6.09 12.41
N GLU A 279 -1.91 5.59 11.22
CA GLU A 279 -1.87 6.49 10.05
C GLU A 279 -3.29 6.92 9.64
N ARG A 280 -4.20 5.96 9.59
CA ARG A 280 -5.59 6.33 9.29
C ARG A 280 -6.16 7.29 10.35
N LYS A 281 -5.71 6.94 11.55
CA LYS A 281 -6.23 7.85 12.60
C LYS A 281 -5.66 9.27 12.41
N HIS A 282 -4.45 9.35 12.00
CA HIS A 282 -3.89 10.69 11.74
C HIS A 282 -4.72 11.44 10.70
N LYS A 283 -4.95 10.81 9.63
CA LYS A 283 -5.72 11.47 8.56
C LYS A 283 -7.07 11.97 9.09
N TYR A 284 -7.73 11.11 9.81
CA TYR A 284 -9.05 11.52 10.32
C TYR A 284 -8.93 12.66 11.34
N LEU A 285 -7.93 12.61 12.18
CA LEU A 285 -7.74 13.68 13.18
C LEU A 285 -7.48 15.02 12.49
N LEU A 286 -6.67 15.00 11.47
CA LEU A 286 -6.32 16.28 10.81
C LEU A 286 -7.52 16.81 10.02
N GLN A 287 -8.29 15.93 9.49
CA GLN A 287 -9.50 16.39 8.77
C GLN A 287 -10.48 17.10 9.72
N ILE A 288 -10.69 16.49 10.88
CA ILE A 288 -11.65 17.11 11.83
C ILE A 288 -11.05 18.42 12.37
N ALA A 289 -9.78 18.38 12.63
CA ALA A 289 -9.16 19.62 13.12
C ALA A 289 -9.28 20.74 12.07
N ARG A 290 -9.09 20.43 10.84
CA ARG A 290 -9.24 21.44 9.78
C ARG A 290 -10.68 21.96 9.68
N ALA A 291 -11.58 21.00 9.77
CA ALA A 291 -12.99 21.43 9.73
C ALA A 291 -13.31 22.40 10.88
N LEU A 292 -12.75 22.05 12.07
CA LEU A 292 -13.02 22.94 13.22
C LEU A 292 -12.41 24.33 12.97
N MET A 293 -11.34 24.33 12.40
CA MET A 293 -10.67 25.63 12.17
C MET A 293 -11.39 26.41 11.07
N PHE A 294 -11.80 25.74 9.97
CA PHE A 294 -12.55 26.43 8.91
C PHE A 294 -13.83 27.04 9.44
N GLN A 295 -14.48 26.28 10.26
CA GLN A 295 -15.78 26.76 10.75
C GLN A 295 -15.58 27.96 11.70
N SER A 296 -14.56 27.87 12.49
CA SER A 296 -14.42 28.92 13.53
C SER A 296 -13.64 30.11 13.00
N ASN A 297 -13.05 29.94 11.84
CA ASN A 297 -12.22 30.98 11.22
C ASN A 297 -11.16 31.54 12.20
N VAL A 298 -10.56 30.71 12.96
CA VAL A 298 -9.49 31.13 13.89
C VAL A 298 -8.14 31.04 13.14
N PRO A 299 -7.15 31.84 13.64
CA PRO A 299 -5.84 31.80 12.97
C PRO A 299 -5.21 30.40 13.01
N ASN A 300 -4.29 30.16 12.05
CA ASN A 300 -3.64 28.82 11.92
C ASN A 300 -2.80 28.49 13.16
N SER A 301 -2.49 29.48 13.95
CA SER A 301 -1.69 29.21 15.17
C SER A 301 -2.49 28.37 16.17
N PHE A 302 -3.81 28.19 15.92
CA PHE A 302 -4.64 27.42 16.87
C PHE A 302 -4.72 25.95 16.43
N TRP A 303 -3.90 25.56 15.48
CA TRP A 303 -4.03 24.19 14.93
C TRP A 303 -3.87 23.15 16.04
N SER A 304 -2.97 23.44 17.03
CA SER A 304 -2.75 22.41 18.08
C SER A 304 -3.98 22.28 18.98
N GLU A 305 -4.65 23.42 19.26
CA GLU A 305 -5.88 23.33 20.09
C GLU A 305 -6.99 22.60 19.32
N ALA A 306 -7.02 22.91 18.04
CA ALA A 306 -8.04 22.20 17.24
C ALA A 306 -7.76 20.69 17.21
N LEU A 307 -6.53 20.39 17.15
CA LEU A 307 -6.18 18.95 17.11
C LEU A 307 -6.55 18.29 18.44
N LEU A 308 -6.17 18.90 19.55
CA LEU A 308 -6.55 18.31 20.86
C LEU A 308 -8.06 18.18 21.00
N THR A 309 -8.77 19.20 20.51
CA THR A 309 -10.25 19.09 20.55
C THR A 309 -10.75 17.93 19.68
N ALA A 310 -10.13 17.84 18.57
CA ALA A 310 -10.54 16.74 17.67
C ALA A 310 -10.31 15.38 18.34
N THR A 311 -9.18 15.25 18.95
CA THR A 311 -8.92 13.99 19.65
C THR A 311 -10.00 13.71 20.71
N TYR A 312 -10.35 14.70 21.44
CA TYR A 312 -11.39 14.55 22.47
C TYR A 312 -12.72 14.13 21.85
N ILE A 313 -13.09 14.73 20.80
CA ILE A 313 -14.40 14.45 20.16
C ILE A 313 -14.37 13.04 19.56
N LEU A 314 -13.27 12.71 18.92
CA LEU A 314 -13.26 11.41 18.21
C LEU A 314 -13.31 10.26 19.23
N ASN A 315 -12.77 10.43 20.37
CA ASN A 315 -12.86 9.34 21.37
C ASN A 315 -14.28 9.17 21.91
N ARG A 316 -15.16 10.10 21.59
CA ARG A 316 -16.53 10.01 22.16
C ARG A 316 -17.55 9.70 21.05
N LEU A 317 -17.04 9.57 19.81
CA LEU A 317 -17.99 9.26 18.71
C LEU A 317 -17.99 7.76 18.44
N PRO A 318 -19.17 7.26 18.12
CA PRO A 318 -19.27 5.84 17.77
C PRO A 318 -18.55 5.53 16.45
N THR A 319 -17.98 4.27 16.44
CA THR A 319 -17.28 3.88 15.19
C THR A 319 -17.77 2.50 14.74
N LYS A 320 -17.66 2.33 13.45
CA LYS A 320 -18.12 1.03 12.89
C LYS A 320 -17.21 -0.11 13.36
N ILE A 321 -15.99 0.23 13.58
CA ILE A 321 -15.04 -0.83 13.98
C ILE A 321 -15.39 -1.35 15.39
N LEU A 322 -16.09 -0.54 16.10
CA LEU A 322 -16.43 -0.97 17.48
C LEU A 322 -17.93 -1.23 17.57
N ASN A 323 -18.54 -1.59 16.44
CA ASN A 323 -19.97 -1.96 16.39
C ASN A 323 -20.86 -0.88 17.00
N GLY A 324 -20.48 0.39 16.68
CA GLY A 324 -21.40 1.50 17.05
C GLY A 324 -21.09 2.06 18.45
N LYS A 325 -20.02 1.46 19.11
CA LYS A 325 -19.62 2.03 20.41
C LYS A 325 -18.46 3.02 20.22
N SER A 326 -18.37 3.97 21.23
CA SER A 326 -17.24 4.94 21.12
C SER A 326 -16.02 4.41 21.86
N PRO A 327 -14.84 4.83 21.40
CA PRO A 327 -13.63 4.45 22.16
C PRO A 327 -13.75 4.77 23.66
N TYR A 328 -14.42 5.84 23.96
CA TYR A 328 -14.64 6.20 25.37
C TYR A 328 -15.44 5.11 26.10
N GLU A 329 -16.44 4.61 25.46
CA GLU A 329 -17.25 3.57 26.12
C GLU A 329 -16.44 2.29 26.34
N ILE A 330 -15.61 2.00 25.32
CA ILE A 330 -14.83 0.75 25.44
C ILE A 330 -13.77 0.91 26.52
N LEU A 331 -13.19 2.08 26.58
CA LEU A 331 -12.05 2.27 27.50
C LEU A 331 -12.55 2.46 28.92
N TYR A 332 -13.67 3.20 29.17
CA TYR A 332 -14.07 3.55 30.54
C TYR A 332 -15.30 2.76 30.97
N LYS A 333 -15.81 2.05 29.98
CA LYS A 333 -17.00 1.20 30.24
C LYS A 333 -18.20 2.03 30.70
N ARG A 334 -18.24 3.25 30.21
CA ARG A 334 -19.41 4.13 30.45
C ARG A 334 -19.67 4.99 29.21
N THR A 335 -20.97 5.53 29.18
CA THR A 335 -21.29 6.37 27.99
C THR A 335 -20.80 7.81 28.23
N PRO A 336 -20.30 8.41 27.13
CA PRO A 336 -19.79 9.78 27.30
C PRO A 336 -20.92 10.81 27.39
N ALA A 337 -20.67 11.79 28.23
CA ALA A 337 -21.62 12.92 28.26
C ALA A 337 -21.24 13.96 27.20
N TYR A 338 -22.33 14.66 26.63
CA TYR A 338 -22.00 15.61 25.53
C TYR A 338 -22.45 17.02 25.89
N GLU A 339 -23.11 17.17 26.95
CA GLU A 339 -23.79 18.45 27.26
C GLU A 339 -22.76 19.54 27.53
N HIS A 340 -21.54 19.11 27.86
CA HIS A 340 -20.53 20.14 28.20
C HIS A 340 -19.82 20.64 26.93
N LEU A 341 -20.08 20.01 25.80
CA LEU A 341 -19.34 20.40 24.59
C LEU A 341 -19.87 21.72 24.02
N ARG A 342 -18.92 22.53 23.61
CA ARG A 342 -19.28 23.78 22.90
C ARG A 342 -18.59 23.78 21.53
N VAL A 343 -19.26 24.64 20.65
CA VAL A 343 -18.69 24.74 19.28
C VAL A 343 -17.29 25.38 19.37
N PHE A 344 -16.36 24.67 18.73
CA PHE A 344 -14.99 25.23 18.71
C PHE A 344 -14.99 26.66 18.13
N GLY A 345 -14.34 27.62 18.98
CA GLY A 345 -14.27 29.04 18.53
C GLY A 345 -15.42 29.87 19.12
N SER A 346 -16.15 29.24 19.99
CA SER A 346 -17.26 29.99 20.58
C SER A 346 -16.73 31.12 21.48
N LEU A 347 -17.57 32.23 21.55
CA LEU A 347 -17.24 33.36 22.44
C LEU A 347 -17.26 32.93 23.91
N CYS A 348 -16.09 33.21 24.53
CA CYS A 348 -16.05 32.86 25.97
C CYS A 348 -15.74 34.11 26.79
N PHE A 349 -16.49 34.30 28.02
CA PHE A 349 -16.24 35.46 28.91
C PHE A 349 -15.50 34.98 30.16
N ALA A 350 -14.24 35.48 30.24
CA ALA A 350 -13.45 35.07 31.43
C ALA A 350 -13.60 36.10 32.55
N THR A 351 -14.06 35.59 33.77
CA THR A 351 -14.15 36.53 34.92
C THR A 351 -12.85 36.45 35.73
N ASN A 352 -12.14 37.59 35.75
CA ASN A 352 -10.87 37.61 36.53
C ASN A 352 -11.14 37.49 38.04
N THR A 353 -11.58 36.31 38.49
CA THR A 353 -11.62 36.28 39.96
C THR A 353 -10.21 36.02 40.50
#